data_AF-A0A2E2UBS9-F1
#
_entry.id   AF-A0A2E2UBS9-F1
#
_cell.length_a   1.000
_cell.length_b   1.000
_cell.length_c   1.000
_cell.angle_alpha   90.00
_cell.angle_beta   90.00
_cell.angle_gamma   90.00
#
_symmetry.space_group_name_H-M   'P 1'
#
loop_
_entity.id
_entity.type
_entity.pdbx_description
1 polymer ?
#
loop_
_entity_poly.entity_id
_entity_poly.type
_entity_poly.pdbx_seq_one_letter_code
_entity_poly.pdbx_strand_id
1 'polypeptide(L)'
;MITVAKLVRKNQKGQALVEFLVFLPFMLMIYSVTHSMSNAIFASINQQKSLRGYFYFKTAGNSLIPAPTAGAGGDFFSDKRQFGFQAFGWMERLEGEEPVAPCFKFNLLLGQDEGDECEESYSEPTTQFIRVMTAYGVCGASYVRSGDNIEAYPKAQVSGSPIARCSIIQ
;
A
#
# COMPACT_ATOMS: atom_id res chain seq x y z
N MET A 1 35.93 3.91 -49.31
CA MET A 1 34.63 4.58 -49.50
C MET A 1 33.59 3.50 -49.70
N ILE A 2 32.80 3.17 -48.67
CA ILE A 2 31.69 2.23 -48.78
C ILE A 2 30.45 3.06 -49.09
N THR A 3 30.03 3.04 -50.35
CA THR A 3 28.80 3.68 -50.83
C THR A 3 27.62 2.89 -50.27
N VAL A 4 27.01 3.40 -49.19
CA VAL A 4 25.76 2.87 -48.65
C VAL A 4 24.64 3.23 -49.63
N ALA A 5 24.21 2.25 -50.42
CA ALA A 5 23.06 2.38 -51.29
C ALA A 5 21.79 2.61 -50.44
N LYS A 6 21.25 3.83 -50.50
CA LYS A 6 20.02 4.24 -49.82
C LYS A 6 18.82 3.60 -50.54
N LEU A 7 18.43 2.39 -50.11
CA LEU A 7 17.19 1.73 -50.54
C LEU A 7 15.98 2.47 -49.96
N VAL A 8 15.52 3.51 -50.64
CA VAL A 8 14.26 4.19 -50.32
C VAL A 8 13.11 3.34 -50.86
N ARG A 9 12.48 2.53 -49.98
CA ARG A 9 11.26 1.77 -50.30
C ARG A 9 10.12 2.76 -50.59
N LYS A 10 9.67 2.83 -51.86
CA LYS A 10 8.59 3.71 -52.35
C LYS A 10 7.16 3.15 -52.17
N ASN A 11 6.97 2.06 -51.44
CA ASN A 11 5.66 1.41 -51.32
C ASN A 11 5.29 1.22 -49.85
N GLN A 12 4.33 2.01 -49.36
CA GLN A 12 3.85 1.97 -47.96
C GLN A 12 2.66 1.03 -47.75
N LYS A 13 2.18 0.36 -48.81
CA LYS A 13 1.16 -0.68 -48.69
C LYS A 13 1.72 -1.84 -47.87
N GLY A 14 1.10 -2.12 -46.73
CA GLY A 14 1.51 -3.19 -45.80
C GLY A 14 2.55 -2.77 -44.74
N GLN A 15 3.03 -1.52 -44.77
CA GLN A 15 3.92 -0.99 -43.72
C GLN A 15 3.24 -1.06 -42.35
N ALA A 16 1.96 -0.67 -42.26
CA ALA A 16 1.18 -0.75 -41.03
C ALA A 16 1.04 -2.18 -40.47
N LEU A 17 1.01 -3.20 -41.34
CA LEU A 17 0.90 -4.60 -40.91
C LEU A 17 2.23 -5.09 -40.32
N VAL A 18 3.35 -4.69 -40.94
CA VAL A 18 4.69 -4.96 -40.41
C VAL A 18 4.93 -4.20 -39.10
N GLU A 19 4.56 -2.92 -39.03
CA GLU A 19 4.64 -2.11 -37.81
C GLU A 19 3.81 -2.73 -36.68
N PHE A 20 2.58 -3.15 -36.95
CA PHE A 20 1.75 -3.84 -35.96
C PHE A 20 2.41 -5.11 -35.42
N LEU A 21 3.01 -5.93 -36.29
CA LEU A 21 3.69 -7.16 -35.90
C LEU A 21 4.92 -6.88 -35.02
N VAL A 22 5.62 -5.77 -35.29
CA VAL A 22 6.74 -5.28 -34.47
C VAL A 22 6.26 -4.71 -33.12
N PHE A 23 5.10 -4.04 -33.07
CA PHE A 23 4.55 -3.45 -31.84
C PHE A 23 3.76 -4.43 -30.97
N LEU A 24 3.28 -5.54 -31.53
CA LEU A 24 2.46 -6.52 -30.82
C LEU A 24 3.11 -7.07 -29.53
N PRO A 25 4.42 -7.41 -29.48
CA PRO A 25 5.08 -7.83 -28.25
C PRO A 25 5.02 -6.77 -27.14
N PHE A 26 5.17 -5.49 -27.49
CA PHE A 26 5.08 -4.38 -26.54
C PHE A 26 3.65 -4.22 -26.01
N MET A 27 2.63 -4.33 -26.87
CA MET A 27 1.23 -4.27 -26.46
C MET A 27 0.87 -5.41 -25.51
N LEU A 28 1.35 -6.63 -25.79
CA LEU A 28 1.13 -7.79 -24.91
C LEU A 28 1.85 -7.63 -23.57
N MET A 29 3.05 -7.05 -23.55
CA MET A 29 3.77 -6.75 -22.31
C MET A 29 3.00 -5.76 -21.44
N ILE A 30 2.54 -4.64 -22.03
CA ILE A 30 1.74 -3.63 -21.32
C ILE A 30 0.44 -4.25 -20.80
N TYR A 31 -0.21 -5.09 -21.61
CA TYR A 31 -1.42 -5.81 -21.19
C TYR A 31 -1.14 -6.72 -19.98
N SER A 32 -0.06 -7.50 -20.00
CA SER A 32 0.28 -8.40 -18.88
C SER A 32 0.54 -7.63 -17.59
N VAL A 33 1.35 -6.57 -17.66
CA VAL A 33 1.65 -5.70 -16.49
C VAL A 33 0.36 -5.07 -15.95
N THR A 34 -0.47 -4.51 -16.83
CA THR A 34 -1.74 -3.88 -16.44
C THR A 34 -2.67 -4.90 -15.78
N HIS A 35 -2.75 -6.12 -16.32
CA HIS A 35 -3.57 -7.18 -15.76
C HIS A 35 -3.09 -7.61 -14.37
N SER A 36 -1.79 -7.88 -14.19
CA SER A 36 -1.21 -8.22 -12.90
C SER A 36 -1.39 -7.09 -11.87
N MET A 37 -1.20 -5.83 -12.26
CA MET A 37 -1.44 -4.68 -11.36
C MET A 37 -2.91 -4.56 -10.97
N SER A 38 -3.83 -4.83 -11.90
CA SER A 38 -5.28 -4.81 -11.64
C SER A 38 -5.68 -5.88 -10.61
N ASN A 39 -5.10 -7.08 -10.71
CA ASN A 39 -5.33 -8.17 -9.76
C ASN A 39 -4.79 -7.80 -8.36
N ALA A 40 -3.59 -7.21 -8.27
CA ALA A 40 -3.01 -6.75 -7.00
C ALA A 40 -3.89 -5.66 -6.35
N ILE A 41 -4.37 -4.69 -7.14
CA ILE A 41 -5.29 -3.66 -6.66
C ILE A 41 -6.60 -4.30 -6.16
N PHE A 42 -7.19 -5.22 -6.91
CA PHE A 42 -8.43 -5.88 -6.52
C PHE A 42 -8.28 -6.66 -5.21
N ALA A 43 -7.18 -7.39 -5.05
CA ALA A 43 -6.86 -8.08 -3.81
C ALA A 43 -6.73 -7.08 -2.63
N SER A 44 -6.01 -5.98 -2.83
CA SER A 44 -5.83 -4.94 -1.80
C SER A 44 -7.15 -4.29 -1.34
N ILE A 45 -8.10 -4.09 -2.27
CA ILE A 45 -9.43 -3.57 -1.96
C ILE A 45 -10.20 -4.54 -1.06
N ASN A 46 -10.10 -5.84 -1.34
CA ASN A 46 -10.77 -6.85 -0.52
C ASN A 46 -10.11 -6.97 0.86
N GLN A 47 -8.78 -6.87 0.95
CA GLN A 47 -8.07 -6.79 2.23
C GLN A 47 -8.55 -5.60 3.06
N GLN A 48 -8.67 -4.40 2.47
CA GLN A 48 -9.20 -3.23 3.17
C GLN A 48 -10.65 -3.41 3.65
N LYS A 49 -11.51 -4.05 2.85
CA LYS A 49 -12.90 -4.34 3.28
C LYS A 49 -12.92 -5.26 4.49
N SER A 50 -12.08 -6.29 4.50
CA SER A 50 -11.94 -7.22 5.62
C SER A 50 -11.37 -6.53 6.87
N LEU A 51 -10.28 -5.76 6.73
CA LEU A 51 -9.71 -4.98 7.83
C LEU A 51 -10.72 -4.01 8.42
N ARG A 52 -11.50 -3.34 7.57
CA ARG A 52 -12.57 -2.45 8.03
C ARG A 52 -13.64 -3.17 8.82
N GLY A 53 -14.10 -4.32 8.33
CA GLY A 53 -15.08 -5.14 9.04
C GLY A 53 -14.54 -5.58 10.41
N TYR A 54 -13.28 -6.03 10.44
CA TYR A 54 -12.61 -6.46 11.66
C TYR A 54 -12.41 -5.30 12.65
N PHE A 55 -11.96 -4.13 12.17
CA PHE A 55 -11.84 -2.92 12.98
C PHE A 55 -13.16 -2.61 13.67
N TYR A 56 -14.25 -2.47 12.91
CA TYR A 56 -15.54 -2.13 13.50
C TYR A 56 -16.08 -3.20 14.43
N PHE A 57 -15.86 -4.48 14.13
CA PHE A 57 -16.21 -5.59 15.03
C PHE A 57 -15.46 -5.50 16.37
N LYS A 58 -14.15 -5.23 16.34
CA LYS A 58 -13.33 -5.08 17.54
C LYS A 58 -13.65 -3.81 18.33
N THR A 59 -14.00 -2.74 17.64
CA THR A 59 -14.37 -1.49 18.30
C THR A 59 -15.81 -1.48 18.82
N ALA A 60 -16.69 -2.29 18.23
CA ALA A 60 -18.09 -2.39 18.64
C ALA A 60 -18.18 -2.94 20.07
N GLY A 61 -18.76 -2.15 20.98
CA GLY A 61 -18.91 -2.53 22.38
C GLY A 61 -17.66 -2.31 23.25
N ASN A 62 -16.58 -1.76 22.70
CA ASN A 62 -15.43 -1.37 23.51
C ASN A 62 -15.73 -0.04 24.22
N SER A 63 -15.97 -0.10 25.53
CA SER A 63 -16.27 1.08 26.36
C SER A 63 -15.10 2.08 26.49
N LEU A 64 -13.89 1.68 26.09
CA LEU A 64 -12.71 2.53 26.03
C LEU A 64 -12.62 3.31 24.71
N ILE A 65 -13.37 2.91 23.69
CA ILE A 65 -13.43 3.62 22.41
C ILE A 65 -14.64 4.54 22.43
N PRO A 66 -14.42 5.86 22.39
CA PRO A 66 -15.52 6.78 22.55
C PRO A 66 -16.42 6.84 21.32
N ALA A 67 -17.73 6.80 21.56
CA ALA A 67 -18.72 7.07 20.54
C ALA A 67 -18.78 8.58 20.26
N PRO A 68 -18.85 9.02 18.99
CA PRO A 68 -19.11 10.41 18.67
C PRO A 68 -20.54 10.77 19.10
N THR A 69 -20.70 11.43 20.25
CA THR A 69 -22.00 11.95 20.70
C THR A 69 -22.29 13.26 19.96
N ALA A 70 -23.04 13.18 18.86
CA ALA A 70 -23.60 14.36 18.22
C ALA A 70 -24.71 14.93 19.12
N GLY A 71 -24.48 16.10 19.74
CA GLY A 71 -25.56 16.92 20.29
C GLY A 71 -25.56 17.19 21.80
N ALA A 72 -24.62 16.67 22.59
CA ALA A 72 -24.62 16.88 24.04
C ALA A 72 -23.58 17.92 24.50
N GLY A 73 -23.63 19.16 23.97
CA GLY A 73 -23.13 20.41 24.60
C GLY A 73 -21.69 20.51 25.14
N GLY A 74 -20.90 19.45 25.07
CA GLY A 74 -19.58 19.33 25.62
C GLY A 74 -18.70 18.64 24.59
N ASP A 75 -17.61 19.32 24.24
CA ASP A 75 -16.62 18.78 23.33
C ASP A 75 -16.11 17.46 23.94
N PHE A 76 -16.33 16.31 23.27
CA PHE A 76 -15.93 15.00 23.79
C PHE A 76 -14.45 14.96 24.23
N PHE A 77 -13.65 15.86 23.62
CA PHE A 77 -12.23 16.06 23.86
C PHE A 77 -11.89 16.94 25.08
N SER A 78 -12.85 17.61 25.71
CA SER A 78 -12.59 18.58 26.80
C SER A 78 -12.00 17.92 28.05
N ASP A 79 -12.51 16.75 28.44
CA ASP A 79 -12.15 16.03 29.67
C ASP A 79 -11.04 14.98 29.48
N LYS A 80 -10.56 14.76 28.25
CA LYS A 80 -9.55 13.73 27.97
C LYS A 80 -8.16 14.34 27.98
N ARG A 81 -7.26 13.79 28.81
CA ARG A 81 -5.87 14.24 28.92
C ARG A 81 -4.99 13.76 27.75
N GLN A 82 -5.35 12.64 27.14
CA GLN A 82 -4.56 12.00 26.09
C GLN A 82 -5.50 11.28 25.12
N PHE A 83 -5.20 11.36 23.83
CA PHE A 83 -5.86 10.55 22.82
C PHE A 83 -4.85 10.04 21.79
N GLY A 84 -5.00 8.76 21.45
CA GLY A 84 -4.16 8.03 20.50
C GLY A 84 -5.01 7.46 19.37
N PHE A 85 -4.34 7.18 18.26
CA PHE A 85 -4.96 6.64 17.06
C PHE A 85 -4.53 5.18 16.86
N GLN A 86 -5.47 4.33 16.46
CA GLN A 86 -5.26 2.91 16.22
C GLN A 86 -5.61 2.56 14.76
N ALA A 87 -4.74 1.78 14.14
CA ALA A 87 -4.95 1.19 12.83
C ALA A 87 -4.61 -0.31 12.87
N PHE A 88 -5.30 -1.09 12.04
CA PHE A 88 -4.99 -2.50 11.80
C PHE A 88 -4.36 -2.66 10.43
N GLY A 89 -3.35 -3.53 10.34
CA GLY A 89 -2.66 -3.86 9.10
C GLY A 89 -3.03 -5.25 8.62
N TRP A 90 -2.96 -5.47 7.31
CA TRP A 90 -3.01 -6.81 6.75
C TRP A 90 -1.59 -7.35 6.60
N MET A 91 -1.38 -8.57 7.06
CA MET A 91 -0.16 -9.32 6.84
C MET A 91 -0.48 -10.71 6.28
N GLU A 92 0.43 -11.23 5.47
CA GLU A 92 0.38 -12.61 4.99
C GLU A 92 1.00 -13.56 6.02
N ARG A 93 2.14 -13.16 6.58
CA ARG A 93 2.89 -13.91 7.59
C ARG A 93 3.70 -12.99 8.49
N LEU A 94 4.28 -13.59 9.53
CA LEU A 94 5.22 -12.97 10.46
C LEU A 94 6.60 -13.60 10.29
N GLU A 95 7.62 -12.78 10.12
CA GLU A 95 9.02 -13.18 10.26
C GLU A 95 9.55 -12.65 11.58
N GLY A 96 9.53 -13.50 12.61
CA GLY A 96 9.77 -13.06 13.98
C GLY A 96 8.65 -12.14 14.45
N GLU A 97 8.97 -10.86 14.67
CA GLU A 97 8.00 -9.81 15.04
C GLU A 97 7.67 -8.87 13.87
N GLU A 98 8.26 -9.08 12.69
CA GLU A 98 8.08 -8.21 11.54
C GLU A 98 6.95 -8.73 10.61
N PRO A 99 5.96 -7.88 10.29
CA PRO A 99 4.87 -8.26 9.39
C PRO A 99 5.32 -8.22 7.94
N VAL A 100 5.00 -9.29 7.21
CA VAL A 100 5.27 -9.38 5.78
C VAL A 100 3.98 -9.12 5.00
N ALA A 101 4.01 -8.10 4.15
CA ALA A 101 2.87 -7.70 3.33
C ALA A 101 2.62 -8.69 2.19
N PRO A 102 1.36 -8.93 1.78
CA PRO A 102 1.04 -9.87 0.69
C PRO A 102 1.78 -9.56 -0.60
N CYS A 103 2.21 -10.64 -1.27
CA CYS A 103 3.00 -10.54 -2.48
C CYS A 103 2.23 -10.86 -3.76
N PHE A 104 2.48 -10.10 -4.82
CA PHE A 104 1.91 -10.31 -6.14
C PHE A 104 3.00 -10.38 -7.21
N LYS A 105 2.94 -11.40 -8.07
CA LYS A 105 3.88 -11.60 -9.18
C LYS A 105 3.38 -10.93 -10.47
N PHE A 106 4.27 -10.23 -11.16
CA PHE A 106 4.09 -9.74 -12.51
C PHE A 106 4.66 -10.77 -13.49
N ASN A 107 3.80 -11.36 -14.31
CA ASN A 107 4.27 -12.27 -15.36
C ASN A 107 4.76 -11.44 -16.55
N LEU A 108 6.05 -11.10 -16.56
CA LEU A 108 6.66 -10.41 -17.69
C LEU A 108 6.91 -11.40 -18.83
N LEU A 109 6.32 -11.15 -20.01
CA LEU A 109 6.42 -12.05 -21.18
C LEU A 109 7.86 -12.28 -21.69
N LEU A 110 8.79 -11.39 -21.34
CA LEU A 110 10.18 -11.42 -21.78
C LEU A 110 11.19 -11.34 -20.62
N GLY A 111 10.72 -11.40 -19.36
CA GLY A 111 11.59 -11.43 -18.20
C GLY A 111 12.05 -12.86 -17.94
N GLN A 112 13.33 -13.07 -17.65
CA GLN A 112 13.75 -14.34 -17.07
C GLN A 112 13.07 -14.44 -15.69
N ASP A 113 12.37 -15.54 -15.45
CA ASP A 113 12.12 -16.04 -14.10
C ASP A 113 13.49 -16.45 -13.54
N GLU A 114 14.32 -15.46 -13.23
CA GLU A 114 15.38 -15.66 -12.25
C GLU A 114 14.68 -16.09 -10.98
N GLY A 115 15.29 -16.99 -10.20
CA GLY A 115 14.65 -17.70 -9.08
C GLY A 115 14.21 -16.82 -7.91
N ASP A 116 13.90 -15.55 -8.15
CA ASP A 116 13.26 -14.62 -7.24
C ASP A 116 12.00 -15.27 -6.66
N GLU A 117 12.13 -15.69 -5.42
CA GLU A 117 11.00 -15.99 -4.57
C GLU A 117 10.60 -14.72 -3.85
N CYS A 118 9.29 -14.53 -3.67
CA CYS A 118 8.87 -13.35 -2.94
C CYS A 118 9.35 -13.37 -1.48
N GLU A 119 9.54 -14.57 -0.91
CA GLU A 119 10.00 -14.79 0.47
C GLU A 119 11.43 -14.27 0.71
N GLU A 120 12.26 -14.17 -0.32
CA GLU A 120 13.68 -13.85 -0.19
C GLU A 120 13.97 -12.36 -0.45
N SER A 121 15.10 -11.89 0.09
CA SER A 121 15.58 -10.54 -0.19
C SER A 121 16.06 -10.46 -1.63
N TYR A 122 15.63 -9.43 -2.36
CA TYR A 122 16.05 -9.21 -3.74
C TYR A 122 17.57 -9.01 -3.82
N SER A 123 18.23 -9.84 -4.63
CA SER A 123 19.66 -9.67 -4.94
C SER A 123 19.90 -8.67 -6.06
N GLU A 124 18.91 -8.50 -6.95
CA GLU A 124 18.98 -7.67 -8.15
C GLU A 124 18.05 -6.44 -8.04
N PRO A 125 18.37 -5.32 -8.73
CA PRO A 125 17.56 -4.11 -8.70
C PRO A 125 16.23 -4.24 -9.47
N THR A 126 16.07 -5.30 -10.25
CA THR A 126 14.84 -5.63 -10.99
C THR A 126 14.10 -6.76 -10.30
N THR A 127 12.87 -6.51 -9.85
CA THR A 127 12.00 -7.53 -9.28
C THR A 127 10.71 -7.65 -10.10
N GLN A 128 10.19 -8.87 -10.21
CA GLN A 128 8.87 -9.14 -10.79
C GLN A 128 7.76 -9.13 -9.74
N PHE A 129 8.03 -8.66 -8.52
CA PHE A 129 7.06 -8.71 -7.42
C PHE A 129 6.68 -7.32 -6.93
N ILE A 130 5.42 -7.19 -6.49
CA ILE A 130 4.96 -6.05 -5.70
C ILE A 130 4.37 -6.55 -4.40
N ARG A 131 4.76 -5.89 -3.31
CA ARG A 131 4.13 -6.08 -2.01
C ARG A 131 3.20 -4.91 -1.74
N VAL A 132 1.91 -5.20 -1.52
CA VAL A 132 0.91 -4.18 -1.27
C VAL A 132 0.56 -4.18 0.21
N MET A 133 1.02 -3.15 0.91
CA MET A 133 0.66 -2.93 2.32
C MET A 133 -0.72 -2.30 2.40
N THR A 134 -1.64 -2.97 3.09
CA THR A 134 -2.97 -2.41 3.38
C THR A 134 -3.15 -2.25 4.88
N ALA A 135 -3.68 -1.10 5.26
CA ALA A 135 -4.03 -0.80 6.65
C ALA A 135 -5.38 -0.06 6.69
N TYR A 136 -6.12 -0.23 7.78
CA TYR A 136 -7.38 0.44 8.02
C TYR A 136 -7.49 0.93 9.47
N GLY A 137 -7.89 2.19 9.62
CA GLY A 137 -8.07 2.85 10.89
C GLY A 137 -7.61 4.30 10.81
N VAL A 138 -7.50 4.93 11.97
CA VAL A 138 -6.92 6.27 12.03
C VAL A 138 -5.48 6.08 12.47
N CYS A 139 -4.53 6.61 11.70
CA CYS A 139 -3.13 6.64 12.08
C CYS A 139 -2.66 8.08 12.02
N GLY A 140 -2.55 8.71 13.19
CA GLY A 140 -2.24 10.13 13.31
C GLY A 140 -1.33 10.41 14.51
N ALA A 141 -0.99 11.68 14.70
CA ALA A 141 -0.27 12.11 15.88
C ALA A 141 -1.11 11.87 17.14
N SER A 142 -0.55 11.23 18.15
CA SER A 142 -1.20 11.18 19.48
C SER A 142 -1.12 12.59 20.09
N TYR A 143 -2.18 13.03 20.74
CA TYR A 143 -2.26 14.38 21.31
C TYR A 143 -2.39 14.31 22.82
N VAL A 144 -1.80 15.31 23.48
CA VAL A 144 -1.78 15.43 24.93
C VAL A 144 -2.25 16.83 25.30
N ARG A 145 -3.09 16.90 26.33
CA ARG A 145 -3.49 18.17 26.91
C ARG A 145 -2.44 18.63 27.92
N SER A 146 -1.84 19.79 27.65
CA SER A 146 -0.94 20.50 28.55
C SER A 146 -1.60 21.82 28.98
N GLY A 147 -2.24 21.82 30.16
CA GLY A 147 -3.08 22.94 30.58
C GLY A 147 -4.34 23.08 29.71
N ASP A 148 -4.48 24.22 29.03
CA ASP A 148 -5.58 24.50 28.08
C ASP A 148 -5.23 24.22 26.62
N ASN A 149 -3.98 23.87 26.33
CA ASN A 149 -3.53 23.60 24.96
C ASN A 149 -3.52 22.10 24.66
N ILE A 150 -3.96 21.74 23.45
CA ILE A 150 -3.81 20.40 22.89
C ILE A 150 -2.54 20.41 22.03
N GLU A 151 -1.55 19.62 22.41
CA GLU A 151 -0.26 19.54 21.73
C GLU A 151 -0.05 18.16 21.11
N ALA A 152 0.47 18.13 19.87
CA ALA A 152 0.81 16.89 19.18
C ALA A 152 2.11 16.30 19.75
N TYR A 153 2.11 15.02 20.10
CA TYR A 153 3.31 14.28 20.45
C TYR A 153 4.26 14.17 19.22
N PRO A 154 5.59 14.29 19.36
CA PRO A 154 6.37 14.34 20.60
C PRO A 154 6.64 15.75 21.14
N LYS A 155 6.01 16.81 20.60
CA LYS A 155 6.29 18.18 21.04
C LYS A 155 5.83 18.46 22.47
N ALA A 156 4.81 17.73 22.94
CA ALA A 156 4.36 17.75 24.33
C ALA A 156 5.39 17.06 25.23
N GLN A 157 5.99 17.80 26.18
CA GLN A 157 6.77 17.19 27.26
C GLN A 157 5.83 16.53 28.27
N VAL A 158 5.73 15.21 28.23
CA VAL A 158 4.88 14.44 29.15
C VAL A 158 5.78 13.77 30.20
N SER A 159 5.62 14.12 31.48
CA SER A 159 6.19 13.32 32.56
C SER A 159 5.31 12.07 32.77
N GLY A 160 5.68 10.94 32.16
CA GLY A 160 4.90 9.71 32.26
C GLY A 160 5.31 8.67 31.21
N SER A 161 4.62 7.53 31.21
CA SER A 161 4.86 6.42 30.29
C SER A 161 4.84 6.86 28.82
N PRO A 162 5.73 6.31 27.96
CA PRO A 162 5.80 6.68 26.56
C PRO A 162 4.44 6.46 25.88
N ILE A 163 3.97 7.48 25.18
CA ILE A 163 2.72 7.41 24.42
C ILE A 163 2.98 6.54 23.21
N ALA A 164 2.11 5.54 23.01
CA ALA A 164 2.18 4.69 21.83
C ALA A 164 2.11 5.58 20.59
N ARG A 165 3.17 5.50 19.77
CA ARG A 165 3.09 5.92 18.36
C ARG A 165 1.97 5.12 17.73
N CYS A 166 1.34 5.66 16.69
CA CYS A 166 0.44 4.85 15.88
C CYS A 166 1.22 3.61 15.44
N SER A 167 0.88 2.49 16.07
CA SER A 167 1.42 1.17 15.78
C SER A 167 0.30 0.49 15.03
N ILE A 168 0.65 -0.03 13.86
CA ILE A 168 -0.26 -0.88 13.10
C ILE A 168 -0.37 -2.15 13.93
N ILE A 169 -1.50 -2.30 14.63
CA ILE A 169 -1.77 -3.48 15.43
C ILE A 169 -2.18 -4.57 14.44
N GLN A 170 -1.42 -5.65 14.43
CA GLN A 170 -1.61 -6.78 13.52
C GLN A 170 -2.70 -7.70 14.05
#